data_AF-A0ABC8WA80-F1
#
_entry.id   AF-A0ABC8WA80-F1
#
_cell.length_a   1.000
_cell.length_b   1.000
_cell.length_c   1.000
_cell.angle_alpha   90.00
_cell.angle_beta   90.00
_cell.angle_gamma   90.00
#
_symmetry.space_group_name_H-M   'P 1'
#
loop_
_entity.id
_entity.type
_entity.pdbx_description
1 polymer ?
#
loop_
_entity_poly.entity_id
_entity_poly.type
_entity_poly.pdbx_seq_one_letter_code
_entity_poly.pdbx_strand_id
1 'polypeptide(L)'
;MAGGGADDDVVEVSCGGGGGRDPGAYAAVLKRRLDLYCAAVAKSMEAKSQESSLGYPNSQASDTSQLMSQASFDDDGDGADLVTNSNIIDQDDFQGKPANSGTSKEQSDDDGDLEENTDHANTKKMRRMLSNRESARRSRKRKQEHLTDLESQVSRLTSENASLLKRLADMTQKYKNATLDNRNLTVDVETMRRKVWGVVK
;
A
#
# COMPACT_ATOMS: atom_id res chain seq x y z
N MET A 1 -35.40 -14.79 -22.65
CA MET A 1 -34.86 -13.85 -23.65
C MET A 1 -35.26 -12.47 -23.17
N ALA A 2 -34.44 -11.46 -23.03
CA ALA A 2 -33.03 -11.23 -23.30
C ALA A 2 -32.67 -9.98 -22.47
N GLY A 3 -31.39 -9.69 -22.25
CA GLY A 3 -31.04 -8.41 -21.64
C GLY A 3 -29.59 -8.33 -21.24
N GLY A 4 -28.72 -8.25 -22.25
CA GLY A 4 -27.39 -7.68 -22.06
C GLY A 4 -27.51 -6.18 -21.83
N GLY A 5 -26.56 -5.64 -21.07
CA GLY A 5 -26.44 -4.21 -20.79
C GLY A 5 -24.97 -3.84 -20.64
N ALA A 6 -24.19 -4.09 -21.69
CA ALA A 6 -23.10 -3.18 -22.01
C ALA A 6 -23.75 -1.96 -22.65
N ASP A 7 -23.30 -0.76 -22.29
CA ASP A 7 -22.88 0.26 -23.25
C ASP A 7 -22.56 1.53 -22.45
N ASP A 8 -21.26 1.65 -22.20
CA ASP A 8 -20.56 2.90 -22.01
C ASP A 8 -20.82 3.83 -23.20
N ASP A 9 -21.67 4.83 -23.04
CA ASP A 9 -21.63 6.00 -23.91
C ASP A 9 -20.62 7.00 -23.34
N VAL A 10 -19.36 6.75 -23.71
CA VAL A 10 -18.37 7.80 -23.94
C VAL A 10 -18.78 8.51 -25.22
N VAL A 11 -19.33 9.72 -25.13
CA VAL A 11 -19.22 10.68 -26.24
C VAL A 11 -18.83 12.05 -25.72
N GLU A 12 -17.77 12.52 -26.36
CA GLU A 12 -16.86 13.60 -26.01
C GLU A 12 -17.48 14.97 -25.73
N VAL A 13 -16.74 15.64 -24.86
CA VAL A 13 -16.73 17.05 -24.51
C VAL A 13 -16.49 17.91 -25.76
N SER A 14 -17.39 18.87 -26.01
CA SER A 14 -17.05 20.05 -26.81
C SER A 14 -17.33 21.32 -26.02
N CYS A 15 -16.25 22.02 -25.72
CA CYS A 15 -16.18 23.27 -24.97
C CYS A 15 -16.67 24.41 -25.86
N GLY A 16 -17.81 25.02 -25.54
CA GLY A 16 -18.31 26.19 -26.24
C GLY A 16 -18.74 27.29 -25.29
N GLY A 17 -17.93 28.34 -25.16
CA GLY A 17 -18.34 29.60 -24.56
C GLY A 17 -17.19 30.57 -24.36
N GLY A 18 -16.81 31.29 -25.41
CA GLY A 18 -15.83 32.39 -25.32
C GLY A 18 -16.38 33.61 -24.56
N GLY A 19 -15.52 34.23 -23.74
CA GLY A 19 -15.52 35.63 -23.23
C GLY A 19 -16.74 36.11 -22.43
N GLY A 20 -16.71 36.38 -21.11
CA GLY A 20 -15.66 36.36 -20.10
C GLY A 20 -16.26 35.93 -18.74
N ARG A 21 -15.46 35.20 -17.95
CA ARG A 21 -15.88 34.20 -16.94
C ARG A 21 -17.00 34.63 -15.97
N ASP A 22 -18.24 34.27 -16.30
CA ASP A 22 -19.42 34.35 -15.42
C ASP A 22 -19.38 33.24 -14.33
N PRO A 23 -19.42 33.58 -13.03
CA PRO A 23 -19.47 32.63 -11.92
C PRO A 23 -20.61 31.61 -11.99
N GLY A 24 -21.75 31.97 -12.58
CA GLY A 24 -22.90 31.07 -12.73
C GLY A 24 -22.62 29.92 -13.70
N ALA A 25 -21.87 30.19 -14.76
CA ALA A 25 -21.46 29.19 -15.74
C ALA A 25 -20.44 28.20 -15.14
N TYR A 26 -19.53 28.68 -14.28
CA TYR A 26 -18.59 27.81 -13.57
C TYR A 26 -19.30 26.90 -12.56
N ALA A 27 -20.30 27.42 -11.85
CA ALA A 27 -21.15 26.62 -10.97
C ALA A 27 -21.92 25.53 -11.74
N ALA A 28 -22.44 25.85 -12.92
CA ALA A 28 -23.11 24.87 -13.78
C ALA A 28 -22.16 23.77 -14.28
N VAL A 29 -20.92 24.12 -14.65
CA VAL A 29 -19.89 23.14 -15.06
C VAL A 29 -19.50 22.22 -13.90
N LEU A 30 -19.27 22.78 -12.71
CA LEU A 30 -18.96 22.01 -11.51
C LEU A 30 -20.13 21.08 -11.13
N LYS A 31 -21.36 21.58 -11.19
CA LYS A 31 -22.55 20.78 -10.91
C LYS A 31 -22.68 19.62 -11.90
N ARG A 32 -22.54 19.90 -13.20
CA ARG A 32 -22.56 18.86 -14.24
C ARG A 32 -21.48 17.81 -14.05
N ARG A 33 -20.26 18.22 -13.65
CA ARG A 33 -19.16 17.30 -13.37
C ARG A 33 -19.43 16.45 -12.13
N LEU A 34 -19.99 17.03 -11.07
CA LEU A 34 -20.37 16.30 -9.86
C LEU A 34 -21.47 15.28 -10.15
N ASP A 35 -22.52 15.68 -10.88
CA ASP A 35 -23.63 14.80 -11.26
C ASP A 35 -23.13 13.60 -12.09
N LEU A 36 -22.13 13.80 -12.96
CA LEU A 36 -21.50 12.73 -13.75
C LEU A 36 -20.73 11.72 -12.88
N TYR A 37 -19.94 12.20 -11.91
CA TYR A 37 -19.23 11.33 -10.97
C TYR A 37 -20.20 10.53 -10.10
N CYS A 38 -21.26 11.17 -9.60
CA CYS A 38 -22.30 10.49 -8.81
C CYS A 38 -22.98 9.38 -9.62
N ALA A 39 -23.29 9.62 -10.90
CA ALA A 39 -23.89 8.61 -11.77
C ALA A 39 -22.93 7.43 -12.07
N ALA A 40 -21.64 7.70 -12.30
CA ALA A 40 -20.64 6.65 -12.52
C ALA A 40 -20.45 5.74 -11.29
N VAL A 41 -20.42 6.34 -10.09
CA VAL A 41 -20.33 5.56 -8.84
C VAL A 41 -21.55 4.69 -8.64
N ALA A 42 -22.76 5.20 -8.87
CA ALA A 42 -24.00 4.42 -8.77
C ALA A 42 -23.98 3.19 -9.71
N LYS A 43 -23.57 3.37 -10.97
CA LYS A 43 -23.42 2.27 -11.94
C LYS A 43 -22.39 1.22 -11.50
N SER A 44 -21.27 1.65 -10.89
CA SER A 44 -20.25 0.71 -10.38
C SER A 44 -20.70 -0.09 -9.15
N MET A 45 -21.65 0.43 -8.37
CA MET A 45 -22.23 -0.26 -7.22
C MET A 45 -23.26 -1.31 -7.65
N GLU A 46 -23.98 -1.08 -8.76
CA GLU A 46 -24.89 -2.07 -9.35
C GLU A 46 -24.12 -3.23 -10.03
N ALA A 47 -23.03 -2.94 -10.75
CA ALA A 47 -22.21 -3.96 -11.41
C ALA A 47 -21.48 -4.92 -10.43
N LYS A 48 -21.26 -4.52 -9.17
CA LYS A 48 -20.58 -5.34 -8.16
C LYS A 48 -21.49 -6.34 -7.43
N SER A 49 -22.81 -6.29 -7.64
CA SER A 49 -23.77 -7.13 -6.90
C SER A 49 -24.34 -8.30 -7.70
N GLN A 50 -23.98 -8.50 -8.97
CA GLN A 50 -24.56 -9.57 -9.82
C GLN A 50 -23.60 -10.64 -10.36
N GLU A 51 -22.27 -10.57 -10.19
CA GLU A 51 -21.35 -11.62 -10.63
C GLU A 51 -20.42 -12.12 -9.50
N SER A 52 -20.90 -13.00 -8.63
CA SER A 52 -20.13 -14.14 -8.09
C SER A 52 -21.00 -14.97 -7.15
N SER A 53 -22.03 -15.59 -7.73
CA SER A 53 -22.85 -16.63 -7.13
C SER A 53 -22.45 -17.97 -7.75
N LEU A 54 -21.93 -18.89 -6.92
CA LEU A 54 -21.99 -20.36 -7.04
C LEU A 54 -21.20 -21.10 -8.15
N GLY A 55 -20.28 -21.98 -7.73
CA GLY A 55 -19.83 -23.15 -8.52
C GLY A 55 -18.46 -23.77 -8.13
N TYR A 56 -18.47 -24.86 -7.36
CA TYR A 56 -17.41 -25.90 -7.26
C TYR A 56 -18.01 -27.23 -7.79
N PRO A 57 -17.29 -28.36 -8.01
CA PRO A 57 -15.84 -28.69 -7.95
C PRO A 57 -15.32 -29.50 -9.19
N ASN A 58 -14.05 -29.95 -9.23
CA ASN A 58 -13.62 -31.36 -9.49
C ASN A 58 -12.15 -31.54 -10.01
N SER A 59 -11.36 -32.30 -9.24
CA SER A 59 -10.31 -33.33 -9.53
C SER A 59 -9.17 -33.22 -10.57
N GLN A 60 -8.00 -33.72 -10.10
CA GLN A 60 -6.85 -34.36 -10.81
C GLN A 60 -5.99 -33.47 -11.73
N ALA A 61 -4.69 -33.66 -11.95
CA ALA A 61 -3.57 -34.37 -11.33
C ALA A 61 -2.31 -33.96 -12.16
N SER A 62 -1.12 -34.21 -11.61
CA SER A 62 0.19 -34.38 -12.30
C SER A 62 1.10 -33.17 -12.57
N ASP A 63 2.21 -33.17 -11.81
CA ASP A 63 3.63 -33.00 -12.16
C ASP A 63 4.04 -32.25 -13.44
N THR A 64 4.92 -31.24 -13.27
CA THR A 64 6.23 -31.21 -13.97
C THR A 64 7.28 -30.49 -13.12
N SER A 65 8.42 -31.14 -12.98
CA SER A 65 9.64 -30.68 -12.29
C SER A 65 10.53 -29.84 -13.22
N GLN A 66 11.61 -29.27 -12.67
CA GLN A 66 12.77 -28.58 -13.31
C GLN A 66 12.58 -27.06 -13.48
N LEU A 67 13.38 -26.20 -12.85
CA LEU A 67 14.83 -26.08 -13.02
C LEU A 67 15.57 -25.62 -11.75
N MET A 68 16.73 -26.25 -11.54
CA MET A 68 17.82 -25.82 -10.67
C MET A 68 18.57 -24.63 -11.25
N SER A 69 19.13 -23.80 -10.36
CA SER A 69 20.49 -23.22 -10.32
C SER A 69 20.46 -22.19 -9.18
N GLN A 70 20.97 -22.39 -7.96
CA GLN A 70 22.26 -22.86 -7.45
C GLN A 70 23.45 -21.97 -7.86
N ALA A 71 23.79 -21.04 -6.96
CA ALA A 71 25.15 -20.54 -6.77
C ALA A 71 25.30 -20.09 -5.31
N SER A 72 26.01 -20.91 -4.53
CA SER A 72 26.60 -20.64 -3.21
C SER A 72 27.96 -19.95 -3.45
N PHE A 73 28.35 -18.90 -2.70
CA PHE A 73 29.26 -18.93 -1.52
C PHE A 73 30.63 -19.59 -1.86
N ASP A 74 31.82 -19.00 -1.64
CA ASP A 74 32.39 -18.32 -0.45
C ASP A 74 33.68 -17.53 -0.79
N ASP A 75 34.26 -16.89 0.25
CA ASP A 75 35.70 -16.58 0.51
C ASP A 75 36.09 -15.07 0.48
N ASP A 76 36.79 -14.46 1.44
CA ASP A 76 37.05 -14.69 2.88
C ASP A 76 37.80 -13.44 3.44
N GLY A 77 37.66 -13.19 4.75
CA GLY A 77 38.57 -12.38 5.59
C GLY A 77 38.41 -10.84 5.53
N ASP A 78 38.58 -10.06 6.60
CA ASP A 78 38.92 -10.26 8.00
C ASP A 78 38.71 -8.90 8.72
N GLY A 79 38.37 -8.92 10.01
CA GLY A 79 38.87 -7.92 10.97
C GLY A 79 38.11 -6.60 11.20
N ALA A 80 37.68 -6.45 12.45
CA ALA A 80 37.65 -5.21 13.26
C ALA A 80 36.42 -4.27 13.23
N ASP A 81 35.53 -4.53 14.19
CA ASP A 81 34.97 -3.60 15.18
C ASP A 81 35.56 -2.16 15.17
N LEU A 82 34.73 -1.13 14.94
CA LEU A 82 34.75 0.10 15.74
C LEU A 82 33.50 0.97 15.52
N VAL A 83 32.74 1.15 16.60
CA VAL A 83 31.86 2.30 16.85
C VAL A 83 32.66 3.60 16.79
N THR A 84 32.27 4.55 15.94
CA THR A 84 32.44 5.99 16.26
C THR A 84 31.41 6.85 15.52
N ASN A 85 30.55 7.47 16.31
CA ASN A 85 29.78 8.66 15.95
C ASN A 85 30.69 9.90 15.85
N SER A 86 30.22 10.87 15.04
CA SER A 86 30.50 12.32 15.06
C SER A 86 31.60 12.89 14.15
N ASN A 87 31.10 13.59 13.12
CA ASN A 87 31.38 14.97 12.71
C ASN A 87 32.68 15.37 11.98
N ILE A 88 32.45 16.31 11.04
CA ILE A 88 33.35 17.29 10.37
C ILE A 88 33.81 16.89 8.96
N ILE A 89 33.17 17.50 7.94
CA ILE A 89 33.88 18.13 6.81
C ILE A 89 33.19 19.47 6.51
N ASP A 90 33.98 20.53 6.65
CA ASP A 90 33.74 21.90 6.24
C ASP A 90 33.61 22.06 4.71
N GLN A 91 32.83 23.07 4.33
CA GLN A 91 32.96 23.97 3.15
C GLN A 91 33.50 23.42 1.82
N ASP A 92 32.64 23.52 0.79
CA ASP A 92 33.07 23.99 -0.52
C ASP A 92 32.02 24.98 -1.08
N ASP A 93 32.49 26.18 -1.39
CA ASP A 93 31.77 27.31 -1.97
C ASP A 93 31.18 26.98 -3.35
N PHE A 94 29.85 27.01 -3.49
CA PHE A 94 29.20 27.03 -4.82
C PHE A 94 28.73 28.44 -5.16
N GLN A 95 29.64 29.17 -5.81
CA GLN A 95 29.46 30.53 -6.30
C GLN A 95 28.60 30.55 -7.58
N GLY A 96 27.27 30.60 -7.42
CA GLY A 96 26.34 30.81 -8.54
C GLY A 96 26.21 32.30 -8.89
N LYS A 97 26.80 32.72 -10.01
CA LYS A 97 26.65 34.07 -10.59
C LYS A 97 25.20 34.31 -11.07
N PRO A 98 24.55 35.45 -10.75
CA PRO A 98 23.49 35.99 -11.59
C PRO A 98 24.06 37.08 -12.51
N ALA A 99 24.11 36.80 -13.80
CA ALA A 99 24.26 37.83 -14.83
C ALA A 99 22.86 38.28 -15.26
N ASN A 100 22.41 39.44 -14.77
CA ASN A 100 21.53 40.33 -15.52
C ASN A 100 21.61 41.74 -14.91
N SER A 101 22.44 42.60 -15.53
CA SER A 101 22.36 44.05 -15.36
C SER A 101 21.17 44.58 -16.15
N GLY A 102 20.12 44.97 -15.43
CA GLY A 102 19.08 45.86 -15.90
C GLY A 102 19.05 47.09 -15.00
N THR A 103 19.69 48.16 -15.46
CA THR A 103 19.63 49.52 -14.95
C THR A 103 18.19 49.97 -14.64
N SER A 104 17.98 50.62 -13.49
CA SER A 104 17.51 52.01 -13.44
C SER A 104 17.44 52.51 -12.00
N LYS A 105 18.14 53.63 -11.81
CA LYS A 105 18.16 54.50 -10.63
C LYS A 105 16.87 55.31 -10.63
N GLU A 106 16.01 55.09 -9.65
CA GLU A 106 15.02 56.11 -9.26
C GLU A 106 15.16 56.39 -7.77
N GLN A 107 15.44 57.66 -7.50
CA GLN A 107 15.47 58.27 -6.18
C GLN A 107 14.05 58.37 -5.65
N SER A 108 13.86 58.01 -4.39
CA SER A 108 12.70 58.44 -3.60
C SER A 108 13.15 58.47 -2.16
N ASP A 109 13.62 59.64 -1.74
CA ASP A 109 13.72 60.03 -0.34
C ASP A 109 12.28 60.12 0.21
N ASP A 110 11.85 59.12 0.98
CA ASP A 110 10.62 59.16 1.78
C ASP A 110 10.96 58.74 3.21
N ASP A 111 11.20 59.76 4.02
CA ASP A 111 11.49 59.68 5.45
C ASP A 111 10.26 59.20 6.24
N GLY A 112 10.40 58.09 6.98
CA GLY A 112 9.95 58.09 8.38
C GLY A 112 8.87 57.15 8.91
N ASP A 113 8.37 56.13 8.18
CA ASP A 113 7.35 55.19 8.76
C ASP A 113 7.41 53.71 8.26
N LEU A 114 8.56 53.26 7.71
CA LEU A 114 8.67 51.93 7.08
C LEU A 114 9.37 50.86 7.93
N GLU A 115 10.03 51.24 9.03
CA GLU A 115 10.78 50.33 9.91
C GLU A 115 9.84 49.37 10.67
N GLU A 116 8.78 49.90 11.30
CA GLU A 116 7.86 49.09 12.13
C GLU A 116 7.03 48.08 11.30
N ASN A 117 6.59 48.47 10.09
CA ASN A 117 5.83 47.60 9.20
C ASN A 117 6.70 46.46 8.63
N THR A 118 8.00 46.74 8.36
CA THR A 118 8.97 45.74 7.90
C THR A 118 9.28 44.73 8.99
N ASP A 119 9.42 45.19 10.24
CA ASP A 119 9.59 44.31 11.40
C ASP A 119 8.37 43.45 11.69
N HIS A 120 7.16 44.00 11.59
CA HIS A 120 5.94 43.22 11.72
C HIS A 120 5.81 42.15 10.59
N ALA A 121 6.20 42.49 9.35
CA ALA A 121 6.26 41.54 8.25
C ALA A 121 7.31 40.43 8.47
N ASN A 122 8.50 40.80 8.96
CA ASN A 122 9.59 39.87 9.29
C ASN A 122 9.20 38.92 10.43
N THR A 123 8.59 39.42 11.49
CA THR A 123 8.09 38.57 12.61
C THR A 123 6.99 37.62 12.13
N LYS A 124 6.08 38.06 11.26
CA LYS A 124 5.06 37.21 10.63
C LYS A 124 5.69 36.12 9.75
N LYS A 125 6.71 36.46 8.96
CA LYS A 125 7.49 35.50 8.16
C LYS A 125 8.16 34.46 9.06
N MET A 126 8.81 34.90 10.14
CA MET A 126 9.44 34.00 11.11
C MET A 126 8.42 33.07 11.77
N ARG A 127 7.27 33.57 12.22
CA ARG A 127 6.17 32.74 12.75
C ARG A 127 5.70 31.70 11.72
N ARG A 128 5.57 32.06 10.44
CA ARG A 128 5.20 31.12 9.37
C ARG A 128 6.27 30.07 9.13
N MET A 129 7.56 30.43 9.16
CA MET A 129 8.66 29.49 9.01
C MET A 129 8.68 28.47 10.16
N LEU A 130 8.49 28.92 11.41
CA LEU A 130 8.40 28.03 12.56
C LEU A 130 7.17 27.12 12.51
N SER A 131 6.00 27.67 12.19
CA SER A 131 4.76 26.89 12.07
C SER A 131 4.81 25.85 10.94
N ASN A 132 5.39 26.21 9.78
CA ASN A 132 5.58 25.27 8.67
C ASN A 132 6.61 24.18 9.02
N ARG A 133 7.71 24.56 9.67
CA ARG A 133 8.69 23.59 10.18
C ARG A 133 8.06 22.60 11.14
N GLU A 134 7.25 23.10 12.07
CA GLU A 134 6.49 22.33 13.04
C GLU A 134 5.49 21.38 12.35
N SER A 135 4.72 21.89 11.38
CA SER A 135 3.71 21.10 10.67
C SER A 135 4.33 20.02 9.78
N ALA A 136 5.44 20.32 9.11
CA ALA A 136 6.22 19.36 8.33
C ALA A 136 6.77 18.24 9.24
N ARG A 137 7.27 18.58 10.44
CA ARG A 137 7.72 17.59 11.43
C ARG A 137 6.57 16.69 11.88
N ARG A 138 5.42 17.25 12.24
CA ARG A 138 4.23 16.47 12.64
C ARG A 138 3.70 15.60 11.50
N SER A 139 3.76 16.08 10.26
CA SER A 139 3.39 15.29 9.09
C SER A 139 4.32 14.09 8.91
N ARG A 140 5.65 14.31 8.99
CA ARG A 140 6.64 13.22 8.96
C ARG A 140 6.43 12.23 10.10
N LYS A 141 6.19 12.71 11.33
CA LYS A 141 5.93 11.86 12.49
C LYS A 141 4.70 10.97 12.28
N ARG A 142 3.57 11.53 11.85
CA ARG A 142 2.35 10.76 11.57
C ARG A 142 2.56 9.70 10.48
N LYS A 143 3.31 10.04 9.43
CA LYS A 143 3.66 9.06 8.39
C LYS A 143 4.57 7.96 8.93
N GLN A 144 5.54 8.29 9.77
CA GLN A 144 6.40 7.33 10.42
C GLN A 144 5.62 6.37 11.33
N GLU A 145 4.73 6.92 12.18
CA GLU A 145 3.86 6.12 13.05
C GLU A 145 3.00 5.16 12.21
N HIS A 146 2.37 5.62 11.13
CA HIS A 146 1.59 4.76 10.24
C HIS A 146 2.42 3.66 9.54
N LEU A 147 3.65 3.98 9.11
CA LEU A 147 4.55 2.97 8.53
C LEU A 147 4.93 1.91 9.57
N THR A 148 5.29 2.32 10.78
CA THR A 148 5.61 1.41 11.88
C THR A 148 4.40 0.55 12.27
N ASP A 149 3.19 1.10 12.27
CA ASP A 149 1.96 0.34 12.52
C ASP A 149 1.71 -0.72 11.43
N LEU A 150 1.98 -0.40 10.16
CA LEU A 150 1.88 -1.36 9.06
C LEU A 150 2.94 -2.46 9.17
N GLU A 151 4.19 -2.11 9.47
CA GLU A 151 5.29 -3.06 9.68
C GLU A 151 4.98 -4.03 10.83
N SER A 152 4.42 -3.51 11.93
CA SER A 152 3.94 -4.31 13.07
C SER A 152 2.82 -5.27 12.67
N GLN A 153 1.84 -4.79 11.89
CA GLN A 153 0.76 -5.63 11.38
C GLN A 153 1.27 -6.76 10.47
N VAL A 154 2.19 -6.45 9.55
CA VAL A 154 2.81 -7.46 8.67
C VAL A 154 3.55 -8.51 9.50
N SER A 155 4.35 -8.07 10.48
CA SER A 155 5.09 -8.97 11.36
C SER A 155 4.17 -9.90 12.15
N ARG A 156 3.09 -9.35 12.73
CA ARG A 156 2.08 -10.11 13.45
C ARG A 156 1.39 -11.12 12.54
N LEU A 157 0.86 -10.69 11.39
CA LEU A 157 0.17 -11.56 10.44
C LEU A 157 1.08 -12.66 9.90
N THR A 158 2.36 -12.37 9.67
CA THR A 158 3.35 -13.37 9.25
C THR A 158 3.55 -14.43 10.33
N SER A 159 3.65 -14.01 11.60
CA SER A 159 3.77 -14.94 12.73
C SER A 159 2.52 -15.80 12.93
N GLU A 160 1.33 -15.20 12.76
CA GLU A 160 0.05 -15.89 12.87
C GLU A 160 -0.12 -16.90 11.74
N ASN A 161 0.22 -16.54 10.50
CA ASN A 161 0.19 -17.42 9.35
C ASN A 161 1.11 -18.64 9.56
N ALA A 162 2.37 -18.41 9.98
CA ALA A 162 3.31 -19.49 10.27
C ALA A 162 2.78 -20.44 11.37
N SER A 163 2.17 -19.89 12.43
CA SER A 163 1.55 -20.66 13.51
C SER A 163 0.36 -21.50 13.02
N LEU A 164 -0.50 -20.92 12.18
CA LEU A 164 -1.65 -21.62 11.59
C LEU A 164 -1.20 -22.75 10.66
N LEU A 165 -0.19 -22.52 9.82
CA LEU A 165 0.38 -23.55 8.95
C LEU A 165 0.96 -24.71 9.74
N LYS A 166 1.67 -24.42 10.84
CA LYS A 166 2.18 -25.45 11.76
C LYS A 166 1.04 -26.28 12.37
N ARG A 167 -0.01 -25.62 12.87
CA ARG A 167 -1.20 -26.32 13.41
C ARG A 167 -1.90 -27.18 12.36
N LEU A 168 -2.01 -26.67 11.13
CA LEU A 168 -2.58 -27.42 10.02
C LEU A 168 -1.75 -28.67 9.70
N ALA A 169 -0.43 -28.56 9.66
CA ALA A 169 0.47 -29.69 9.45
C ALA A 169 0.33 -30.73 10.58
N ASP A 170 0.32 -30.28 11.84
CA ASP A 170 0.14 -31.16 13.01
C ASP A 170 -1.20 -31.90 12.96
N MET A 171 -2.30 -31.21 12.63
CA MET A 171 -3.63 -31.81 12.50
C MET A 171 -3.70 -32.78 11.33
N THR A 172 -3.08 -32.45 10.20
CA THR A 172 -2.98 -33.34 9.05
C THR A 172 -2.24 -34.63 9.42
N GLN A 173 -1.16 -34.53 10.20
CA GLN A 173 -0.41 -35.69 10.66
C GLN A 173 -1.22 -36.54 11.63
N LYS A 174 -1.92 -35.92 12.59
CA LYS A 174 -2.82 -36.63 13.51
C LYS A 174 -3.92 -37.36 12.76
N TYR A 175 -4.51 -36.75 11.73
CA TYR A 175 -5.53 -37.38 10.89
C TYR A 175 -4.96 -38.60 10.14
N LYS A 176 -3.75 -38.48 9.56
CA LYS A 176 -3.07 -39.61 8.91
C LYS A 176 -2.84 -40.76 9.88
N ASN A 177 -2.33 -40.48 11.08
CA ASN A 177 -2.11 -41.48 12.11
C ASN A 177 -3.42 -42.17 12.50
N ALA A 178 -4.47 -41.40 12.80
CA ALA A 178 -5.78 -41.96 13.14
C ALA A 178 -6.37 -42.83 12.01
N THR A 179 -6.13 -42.47 10.75
CA THR A 179 -6.52 -43.28 9.59
C THR A 179 -5.78 -44.61 9.54
N LEU A 180 -4.47 -44.61 9.85
CA LEU A 180 -3.69 -45.85 9.94
C LEU A 180 -4.16 -46.72 11.11
N ASP A 181 -4.38 -46.13 12.28
CA ASP A 181 -4.88 -46.85 13.45
C ASP A 181 -6.25 -47.48 13.19
N ASN A 182 -7.14 -46.77 12.50
CA ASN A 182 -8.44 -47.29 12.10
C ASN A 182 -8.33 -48.49 11.14
N ARG A 183 -7.40 -48.44 10.18
CA ARG A 183 -7.09 -49.59 9.31
C ARG A 183 -6.55 -50.78 10.11
N ASN A 184 -5.63 -50.54 11.03
CA ASN A 184 -5.07 -51.59 11.89
C ASN A 184 -6.17 -52.27 12.73
N LEU A 185 -7.03 -51.48 13.38
CA LEU A 185 -8.16 -51.98 14.15
C LEU A 185 -9.13 -52.79 13.28
N THR A 186 -9.35 -52.39 12.04
CA THR A 186 -10.20 -53.13 11.10
C THR A 186 -9.60 -54.51 10.80
N VAL A 187 -8.30 -54.57 10.50
CA VAL A 187 -7.58 -55.83 10.27
C VAL A 187 -7.57 -56.71 11.53
N ASP A 188 -7.39 -56.13 12.71
CA ASP A 188 -7.42 -56.87 13.97
C ASP A 188 -8.80 -57.47 14.23
N VAL A 189 -9.87 -56.70 14.00
CA VAL A 189 -11.25 -57.18 14.11
C VAL A 189 -11.51 -58.35 13.15
N GLU A 190 -11.10 -58.24 11.89
CA GLU A 190 -11.22 -59.34 10.91
C GLU A 190 -10.43 -60.58 11.34
N THR A 191 -9.22 -60.37 11.86
CA THR A 191 -8.36 -61.45 12.35
C THR A 191 -9.01 -62.18 13.52
N MET A 192 -9.55 -61.44 14.49
CA MET A 192 -10.25 -62.04 15.64
C MET A 192 -11.53 -62.76 15.20
N ARG A 193 -12.30 -62.20 14.26
CA ARG A 193 -13.47 -62.87 13.68
C ARG A 193 -13.10 -64.22 13.05
N ARG A 194 -12.01 -64.28 12.30
CA ARG A 194 -11.51 -65.52 11.69
C ARG A 194 -11.12 -66.55 12.76
N LYS A 195 -10.42 -66.12 13.82
CA LYS A 195 -10.04 -66.98 14.95
C LYS A 195 -11.25 -67.56 15.67
N VAL A 196 -12.23 -66.71 16.01
CA VAL A 196 -13.49 -67.16 16.67
C VAL A 196 -14.25 -68.13 15.79
N TRP A 197 -14.39 -67.83 14.50
CA TRP A 197 -15.07 -68.73 13.56
C TRP A 197 -14.38 -70.09 13.44
N GLY A 198 -13.05 -70.14 13.49
CA GLY A 198 -12.28 -71.38 13.47
C GLY A 198 -12.37 -72.22 14.74
N VAL A 199 -12.75 -71.64 15.89
CA VAL A 199 -12.90 -72.36 17.17
C VAL A 199 -14.30 -72.98 17.32
N VAL A 200 -15.32 -72.44 16.65
CA VAL A 200 -16.72 -72.89 16.74
C VAL A 200 -17.02 -74.09 15.81
N LYS A 201 -16.01 -74.64 15.12
CA LYS A 201 -16.14 -75.70 14.14
C LYS A 201 -15.37 -76.95 14.55
#